data_AF-A0A4R2SGE7-F1
#
_entry.id   AF-A0A4R2SGE7-F1
#
_cell.length_a   1.000
_cell.length_b   1.000
_cell.length_c   1.000
_cell.angle_alpha   90.00
_cell.angle_beta   90.00
_cell.angle_gamma   90.00
#
_symmetry.space_group_name_H-M   'P 1'
#
loop_
_entity.id
_entity.type
_entity.pdbx_description
1 polymer ?
#
loop_
_entity_poly.entity_id
_entity_poly.type
_entity_poly.pdbx_seq_one_letter_code
_entity_poly.pdbx_strand_id
1 'polypeptide(L)'
;MLHLNFPIQNEKEMLKEEVTGFLPPLLHASVFIGGSYFFPTRRAVCFRNGASDLDILVICKRNKQNQKILEEICNKEIVEQYMNGYYDIVNVTHQYGSGRNALHVKFMTVELYEKITLMQEIQFRSYRQSSLSMKTLVSFTHSRNVPPLELSYHETENPWGHTLHYDFTPIQNHRLFLSDIHSMVLFSECIKDQVEVLPMRKKMIDNIQTFTKGCDSEKDVLHMFGYFYNKNLMNHEVEKVLLKLFWNKQKRE
;
A
#
# COMPACT_ATOMS: atom_id res chain seq x y z
N MET A 1 -27.19 -29.30 1.18
CA MET A 1 -26.11 -28.30 1.24
C MET A 1 -26.60 -27.14 2.09
N LEU A 2 -26.12 -27.03 3.33
CA LEU A 2 -26.43 -25.92 4.22
C LEU A 2 -25.60 -24.71 3.78
N HIS A 3 -26.23 -23.71 3.17
CA HIS A 3 -25.64 -22.38 3.05
C HIS A 3 -25.63 -21.74 4.43
N LEU A 4 -24.54 -21.92 5.17
CA LEU A 4 -24.27 -21.14 6.37
C LEU A 4 -23.97 -19.70 5.94
N ASN A 5 -24.97 -18.83 6.06
CA ASN A 5 -24.79 -17.39 6.00
C ASN A 5 -24.00 -16.95 7.24
N PHE A 6 -22.67 -16.95 7.13
CA PHE A 6 -21.85 -16.26 8.12
C PHE A 6 -22.04 -14.75 7.95
N PRO A 7 -22.28 -13.99 9.03
CA PRO A 7 -22.33 -12.54 8.94
C PRO A 7 -20.97 -12.02 8.44
N ILE A 8 -20.99 -11.00 7.56
CA ILE A 8 -19.81 -10.38 6.92
C ILE A 8 -18.71 -10.01 7.93
N GLN A 9 -19.08 -9.71 9.18
CA GLN A 9 -18.16 -9.39 10.26
C GLN A 9 -17.31 -10.59 10.69
N ASN A 10 -17.86 -11.82 10.69
CA ASN A 10 -17.08 -13.03 10.95
C ASN A 10 -16.08 -13.32 9.83
N GLU A 11 -16.40 -12.97 8.58
CA GLU A 11 -15.50 -13.21 7.45
C GLU A 11 -14.27 -12.30 7.46
N LYS A 12 -14.42 -11.03 7.89
CA LYS A 12 -13.29 -10.11 8.03
C LYS A 12 -12.33 -10.53 9.14
N GLU A 13 -12.85 -10.97 10.28
CA GLU A 13 -12.01 -11.44 11.39
C GLU A 13 -11.23 -12.69 11.00
N MET A 14 -11.84 -13.64 10.28
CA MET A 14 -11.11 -14.80 9.75
C MET A 14 -9.97 -14.41 8.79
N LEU A 15 -10.14 -13.38 7.96
CA LEU A 15 -9.05 -12.91 7.08
C LEU A 15 -7.93 -12.23 7.87
N LYS A 16 -8.26 -11.56 8.98
CA LYS A 16 -7.24 -11.03 9.91
C LYS A 16 -6.48 -12.18 10.58
N GLU A 17 -7.19 -13.22 11.01
CA GLU A 17 -6.60 -14.44 11.57
C GLU A 17 -5.61 -15.07 10.59
N GLU A 18 -5.97 -15.19 9.30
CA GLU A 18 -5.07 -15.70 8.25
C GLU A 18 -3.77 -14.88 8.15
N VAL A 19 -3.90 -13.55 8.12
CA VAL A 19 -2.73 -12.65 8.06
C VAL A 19 -1.88 -12.76 9.32
N THR A 20 -2.50 -12.82 10.49
CA THR A 20 -1.78 -12.96 11.78
C THR A 20 -1.21 -14.37 11.99
N GLY A 21 -1.77 -15.39 11.35
CA GLY A 21 -1.25 -16.76 11.39
C GLY A 21 -0.02 -16.92 10.49
N PHE A 22 0.03 -16.21 9.37
CA PHE A 22 1.21 -16.15 8.52
C PHE A 22 2.35 -15.34 9.15
N LEU A 23 2.05 -14.19 9.76
CA LEU A 23 3.07 -13.35 10.37
C LEU A 23 3.49 -13.91 11.74
N PRO A 24 4.78 -14.17 11.98
CA PRO A 24 5.19 -14.75 13.25
C PRO A 24 4.78 -13.87 14.44
N PRO A 25 4.24 -14.43 15.54
CA PRO A 25 3.59 -13.67 16.61
C PRO A 25 4.50 -12.61 17.25
N LEU A 26 5.79 -12.94 17.36
CA LEU A 26 6.82 -12.13 18.00
C LEU A 26 7.35 -10.99 17.13
N LEU A 27 6.84 -10.85 15.90
CA LEU A 27 7.25 -9.77 15.00
C LEU A 27 6.79 -8.43 15.58
N HIS A 28 7.75 -7.58 15.96
CA HIS A 28 7.47 -6.27 16.49
C HIS A 28 7.26 -5.28 15.34
N ALA A 29 5.99 -5.12 14.95
CA ALA A 29 5.60 -4.42 13.73
C ALA A 29 4.16 -3.86 13.80
N SER A 30 3.89 -2.92 12.91
CA SER A 30 2.54 -2.49 12.55
C SER A 30 2.14 -3.14 11.24
N VAL A 31 0.92 -3.65 11.16
CA VAL A 31 0.42 -4.49 10.06
C VAL A 31 -0.87 -3.91 9.52
N PHE A 32 -0.91 -3.76 8.20
CA PHE A 32 -2.02 -3.16 7.47
C PHE A 32 -2.48 -4.12 6.37
N ILE A 33 -3.79 -4.29 6.25
CA ILE A 33 -4.41 -4.99 5.12
C ILE A 33 -4.95 -3.93 4.15
N GLY A 34 -4.42 -3.90 2.94
CA GLY A 34 -4.74 -2.91 1.91
C GLY A 34 -5.41 -3.50 0.68
N GLY A 35 -5.27 -2.78 -0.44
CA GLY A 35 -5.74 -3.23 -1.74
C GLY A 35 -7.26 -3.38 -1.79
N SER A 36 -7.72 -4.39 -2.50
CA SER A 36 -9.15 -4.58 -2.76
C SER A 36 -9.97 -4.96 -1.52
N TYR A 37 -9.31 -5.40 -0.43
CA TYR A 37 -9.93 -5.67 0.88
C TYR A 37 -10.50 -4.43 1.55
N PHE A 38 -9.82 -3.29 1.42
CA PHE A 38 -10.24 -2.03 2.03
C PHE A 38 -11.56 -1.51 1.43
N PHE A 39 -11.82 -1.84 0.16
CA PHE A 39 -12.97 -1.34 -0.56
C PHE A 39 -14.16 -2.32 -0.46
N PRO A 40 -15.37 -1.83 -0.12
CA PRO A 40 -16.55 -2.68 0.08
C PRO A 40 -17.03 -3.41 -1.17
N THR A 41 -16.45 -3.14 -2.34
CA THR A 41 -16.77 -3.81 -3.60
C THR A 41 -16.36 -5.27 -3.68
N ARG A 42 -15.39 -5.71 -2.86
CA ARG A 42 -15.02 -7.13 -2.79
C ARG A 42 -15.63 -7.75 -1.54
N ARG A 43 -16.43 -8.79 -1.74
CA ARG A 43 -16.96 -9.60 -0.64
C ARG A 43 -15.83 -10.45 -0.07
N ALA A 44 -15.83 -10.70 1.24
CA ALA A 44 -14.77 -11.48 1.89
C ALA A 44 -14.63 -12.91 1.29
N VAL A 45 -15.73 -13.48 0.79
CA VAL A 45 -15.72 -14.75 0.02
C VAL A 45 -14.75 -14.74 -1.18
N CYS A 46 -14.49 -13.60 -1.83
CA CYS A 46 -13.56 -13.50 -2.95
C CYS A 46 -12.11 -13.85 -2.57
N PHE A 47 -11.73 -13.58 -1.31
CA PHE A 47 -10.43 -13.92 -0.76
C PHE A 47 -10.33 -15.38 -0.31
N ARG A 48 -11.38 -16.20 -0.50
CA ARG A 48 -11.41 -17.62 -0.15
C ARG A 48 -11.75 -18.56 -1.31
N ASN A 49 -12.27 -18.01 -2.41
CA ASN A 49 -12.70 -18.79 -3.57
C ASN A 49 -11.73 -18.66 -4.77
N GLY A 50 -10.51 -18.19 -4.54
CA GLY A 50 -9.48 -17.99 -5.56
C GLY A 50 -9.63 -16.74 -6.42
N ALA A 51 -10.61 -15.88 -6.16
CA ALA A 51 -10.87 -14.69 -7.00
C ALA A 51 -10.04 -13.45 -6.64
N SER A 52 -9.42 -13.40 -5.46
CA SER A 52 -8.68 -12.22 -4.98
C SER A 52 -7.51 -12.60 -4.06
N ASP A 53 -6.49 -11.76 -4.08
CA ASP A 53 -5.30 -11.79 -3.23
C ASP A 53 -5.47 -10.82 -2.04
N LEU A 54 -4.60 -10.92 -1.04
CA LEU A 54 -4.52 -9.97 0.08
C LEU A 54 -3.20 -9.19 0.01
N ASP A 55 -3.30 -7.87 -0.07
CA ASP A 55 -2.15 -6.97 -0.04
C ASP A 55 -1.85 -6.57 1.41
N ILE A 56 -0.68 -6.94 1.93
CA ILE A 56 -0.27 -6.70 3.32
C ILE A 56 0.92 -5.75 3.35
N LEU A 57 0.83 -4.70 4.15
CA LEU A 57 1.95 -3.80 4.45
C LEU A 57 2.38 -4.01 5.90
N VAL A 58 3.66 -4.33 6.09
CA VAL A 58 4.26 -4.55 7.40
C VAL A 58 5.37 -3.53 7.62
N ILE A 59 5.22 -2.72 8.67
CA ILE A 59 6.21 -1.72 9.07
C ILE A 59 6.91 -2.19 10.33
N CYS A 60 8.23 -2.37 10.25
CA CYS A 60 9.01 -2.92 11.35
C CYS A 60 10.37 -2.23 11.49
N LYS A 61 10.96 -2.33 12.68
CA LYS A 61 12.33 -1.84 12.92
C LYS A 61 13.34 -2.89 12.45
N ARG A 62 14.46 -2.44 11.87
CA ARG A 62 15.63 -3.30 11.61
C ARG A 62 16.36 -3.59 12.93
N ASN A 63 15.99 -4.67 13.60
CA ASN A 63 16.67 -5.15 14.80
C ASN A 63 16.88 -6.68 14.73
N LYS A 64 17.75 -7.21 15.60
CA LYS A 64 18.11 -8.64 15.62
C LYS A 64 16.92 -9.58 15.84
N GLN A 65 15.90 -9.15 16.58
CA GLN A 65 14.70 -9.95 16.81
C GLN A 65 13.88 -10.08 15.52
N ASN A 66 13.55 -8.95 14.89
CA ASN A 66 12.80 -8.92 13.64
C ASN A 66 13.58 -9.60 12.50
N GLN A 67 14.91 -9.50 12.47
CA GLN A 67 15.75 -10.23 11.52
C GLN A 67 15.51 -11.74 11.60
N LYS A 68 15.69 -12.34 12.78
CA LYS A 68 15.49 -13.79 12.98
C LYS A 68 14.12 -14.25 12.52
N ILE A 69 13.11 -13.43 12.81
CA ILE A 69 11.72 -13.71 12.47
C ILE A 69 11.48 -13.62 10.96
N LEU A 70 12.06 -12.61 10.29
CA LEU A 70 11.94 -12.47 8.83
C LEU A 70 12.66 -13.61 8.09
N GLU A 71 13.75 -14.13 8.64
CA GLU A 71 14.47 -15.30 8.10
C GLU A 71 13.63 -16.60 8.13
N GLU A 72 12.52 -16.65 8.89
CA GLU A 72 11.59 -17.80 8.89
C GLU A 72 10.67 -17.82 7.65
N ILE A 73 10.44 -16.65 7.03
CA ILE A 73 9.45 -16.48 5.95
C ILE A 73 10.05 -15.89 4.66
N CYS A 74 11.34 -15.55 4.68
CA CYS A 74 12.06 -14.98 3.55
C CYS A 74 13.46 -15.59 3.44
N ASN A 75 14.04 -15.53 2.24
CA ASN A 75 15.41 -15.99 2.00
C ASN A 75 16.41 -15.20 2.87
N LYS A 76 17.35 -15.90 3.51
CA LYS A 76 18.29 -15.32 4.49
C LYS A 76 19.17 -14.24 3.88
N GLU A 77 19.69 -14.46 2.67
CA GLU A 77 20.53 -13.50 1.97
C GLU A 77 19.76 -12.21 1.65
N ILE A 78 18.47 -12.31 1.31
CA ILE A 78 17.59 -11.15 1.10
C ILE A 78 17.31 -10.42 2.41
N VAL A 79 17.06 -11.14 3.50
CA VAL A 79 16.85 -10.52 4.82
C VAL A 79 18.12 -9.80 5.26
N GLU A 80 19.29 -10.40 5.10
CA GLU A 80 20.57 -9.74 5.40
C GLU A 80 20.76 -8.46 4.59
N GLN A 81 20.49 -8.49 3.28
CA GLN A 81 20.53 -7.30 2.43
C GLN A 81 19.53 -6.22 2.88
N TYR A 82 18.31 -6.59 3.27
CA TYR A 82 17.34 -5.67 3.84
C TYR A 82 17.82 -5.06 5.16
N MET A 83 18.37 -5.87 6.06
CA MET A 83 18.87 -5.44 7.36
C MET A 83 20.09 -4.50 7.23
N ASN A 84 20.93 -4.72 6.23
CA ASN A 84 22.09 -3.87 5.90
C ASN A 84 21.72 -2.63 5.07
N GLY A 85 20.44 -2.42 4.74
CA GLY A 85 19.98 -1.23 4.02
C GLY A 85 20.24 -1.25 2.51
N TYR A 86 20.50 -2.43 1.93
CA TYR A 86 20.53 -2.58 0.47
C TYR A 86 19.12 -2.57 -0.12
N TYR A 87 18.15 -3.21 0.54
CA TYR A 87 16.74 -3.08 0.20
C TYR A 87 16.00 -2.27 1.24
N ASP A 88 15.10 -1.40 0.77
CA ASP A 88 14.22 -0.59 1.60
C ASP A 88 12.86 -1.27 1.77
N ILE A 89 12.45 -2.06 0.77
CA ILE A 89 11.25 -2.89 0.81
C ILE A 89 11.59 -4.32 0.38
N VAL A 90 11.04 -5.31 1.08
CA VAL A 90 11.08 -6.73 0.67
C VAL A 90 9.66 -7.20 0.41
N ASN A 91 9.40 -7.72 -0.79
CA ASN A 91 8.11 -8.31 -1.17
C ASN A 91 8.20 -9.83 -1.03
N VAL A 92 7.32 -10.42 -0.24
CA VAL A 92 7.14 -11.86 -0.07
C VAL A 92 5.74 -12.24 -0.53
N THR A 93 5.61 -13.36 -1.24
CA THR A 93 4.31 -13.92 -1.61
C THR A 93 4.13 -15.27 -0.94
N HIS A 94 2.98 -15.46 -0.29
CA HIS A 94 2.61 -16.74 0.33
C HIS A 94 1.28 -17.22 -0.24
N GLN A 95 1.26 -18.41 -0.82
CA GLN A 95 0.05 -19.02 -1.37
C GLN A 95 -0.70 -19.76 -0.25
N TYR A 96 -1.92 -19.33 0.09
CA TYR A 96 -2.76 -19.97 1.11
C TYR A 96 -3.97 -20.73 0.51
N GLY A 97 -4.28 -20.50 -0.77
CA GLY A 97 -5.39 -21.16 -1.45
C GLY A 97 -5.16 -21.34 -2.94
N SER A 98 -6.22 -21.66 -3.68
CA SER A 98 -6.16 -21.82 -5.13
C SER A 98 -6.30 -20.49 -5.88
N GLY A 99 -5.95 -20.48 -7.17
CA GLY A 99 -6.06 -19.29 -8.01
C GLY A 99 -5.27 -18.11 -7.44
N ARG A 100 -5.96 -16.97 -7.23
CA ARG A 100 -5.34 -15.73 -6.73
C ARG A 100 -5.22 -15.63 -5.21
N ASN A 101 -5.62 -16.65 -4.46
CA ASN A 101 -5.56 -16.61 -3.00
C ASN A 101 -4.11 -16.71 -2.49
N ALA A 102 -3.45 -15.55 -2.46
CA ALA A 102 -2.11 -15.36 -1.96
C ALA A 102 -2.04 -14.12 -1.05
N LEU A 103 -1.13 -14.13 -0.09
CA LEU A 103 -0.72 -12.97 0.69
C LEU A 103 0.47 -12.32 -0.03
N HIS A 104 0.30 -11.08 -0.47
CA HIS A 104 1.39 -10.25 -1.00
C HIS A 104 1.86 -9.31 0.11
N VAL A 105 2.95 -9.69 0.77
CA VAL A 105 3.45 -9.00 1.97
C VAL A 105 4.63 -8.11 1.61
N LYS A 106 4.51 -6.82 1.93
CA LYS A 106 5.58 -5.82 1.77
C LYS A 106 6.12 -5.44 3.14
N PHE A 107 7.37 -5.80 3.40
CA PHE A 107 8.10 -5.36 4.59
C PHE A 107 8.82 -4.06 4.29
N MET A 108 8.66 -3.06 5.14
CA MET A 108 9.40 -1.80 5.06
C MET A 108 9.80 -1.30 6.44
N THR A 109 10.77 -0.39 6.46
CA THR A 109 11.22 0.23 7.70
C THR A 109 10.31 1.36 8.15
N VAL A 110 10.36 1.68 9.44
CA VAL A 110 9.67 2.85 10.01
C VAL A 110 10.18 4.14 9.35
N GLU A 111 11.49 4.22 9.09
CA GLU A 111 12.12 5.40 8.48
C GLU A 111 11.64 5.62 7.03
N LEU A 112 11.48 4.55 6.25
CA LEU A 112 10.90 4.68 4.90
C LEU A 112 9.43 5.07 4.96
N TYR A 113 8.65 4.47 5.88
CA TYR A 113 7.25 4.83 6.08
C TYR A 113 7.09 6.30 6.45
N GLU A 114 7.96 6.83 7.31
CA GLU A 114 8.00 8.26 7.64
C GLU A 114 8.26 9.10 6.39
N LYS A 115 9.28 8.79 5.58
CA LYS A 115 9.55 9.53 4.32
C LYS A 115 8.34 9.54 3.37
N ILE A 116 7.71 8.38 3.18
CA ILE A 116 6.50 8.24 2.36
C ILE A 116 5.37 9.13 2.89
N THR A 117 5.11 9.09 4.20
CA THR A 117 4.02 9.85 4.81
C THR A 117 4.28 11.36 4.88
N LEU A 118 5.54 11.77 4.92
CA LEU A 118 5.94 13.17 4.82
C LEU A 118 5.80 13.75 3.40
N MET A 119 5.51 12.92 2.39
CA MET A 119 5.40 13.33 0.99
C MET A 119 6.68 13.99 0.46
N GLN A 120 7.84 13.63 1.02
CA GLN A 120 9.17 14.09 0.62
C GLN A 120 9.66 13.37 -0.63
N GLU A 121 10.77 13.83 -1.22
CA GLU A 121 11.50 13.06 -2.24
C GLU A 121 11.79 11.65 -1.73
N ILE A 122 11.42 10.64 -2.51
CA ILE A 122 11.55 9.24 -2.13
C ILE A 122 12.43 8.53 -3.14
N GLN A 123 13.55 8.02 -2.63
CA GLN A 123 14.42 7.09 -3.32
C GLN A 123 14.44 5.79 -2.52
N PHE A 124 13.99 4.70 -3.14
CA PHE A 124 13.98 3.40 -2.46
C PHE A 124 14.10 2.22 -3.43
N ARG A 125 14.66 1.13 -2.90
CA ARG A 125 14.85 -0.15 -3.60
C ARG A 125 13.92 -1.20 -3.03
N SER A 126 13.15 -1.84 -3.90
CA SER A 126 12.14 -2.83 -3.54
C SER A 126 12.47 -4.17 -4.17
N TYR A 127 12.80 -5.17 -3.35
CA TYR A 127 13.08 -6.53 -3.80
C TYR A 127 11.78 -7.31 -4.04
N ARG A 128 11.74 -8.12 -5.11
CA ARG A 128 10.63 -9.02 -5.44
C ARG A 128 11.13 -10.27 -6.17
N GLN A 129 10.47 -11.40 -5.97
CA GLN A 129 10.86 -12.68 -6.58
C GLN A 129 10.58 -12.75 -8.09
N SER A 130 9.47 -12.18 -8.56
CA SER A 130 9.07 -12.22 -9.99
C SER A 130 9.19 -10.83 -10.59
N SER A 131 9.50 -10.67 -11.88
CA SER A 131 9.45 -9.36 -12.55
C SER A 131 8.07 -8.70 -12.47
N LEU A 132 8.02 -7.37 -12.58
CA LEU A 132 6.78 -6.61 -12.64
C LEU A 132 6.50 -6.00 -14.03
N SER A 133 7.40 -6.23 -15.00
CA SER A 133 7.34 -5.80 -16.41
C SER A 133 6.64 -4.44 -16.59
N MET A 134 7.40 -3.34 -16.47
CA MET A 134 6.98 -1.93 -16.54
C MET A 134 5.56 -1.60 -16.03
N LYS A 135 5.46 -1.09 -14.80
CA LYS A 135 4.27 -0.33 -14.38
C LYS A 135 4.62 1.15 -14.31
N THR A 136 3.82 1.95 -14.99
CA THR A 136 3.90 3.41 -14.96
C THR A 136 3.33 3.96 -13.65
N LEU A 137 4.07 4.87 -13.01
CA LEU A 137 3.55 5.81 -12.02
C LEU A 137 2.91 6.97 -12.78
N VAL A 138 1.68 7.32 -12.40
CA VAL A 138 0.91 8.36 -13.08
C VAL A 138 0.83 9.59 -12.18
N SER A 139 1.14 10.77 -12.72
CA SER A 139 0.98 12.05 -12.02
C SER A 139 -0.43 12.59 -12.17
N PHE A 140 -0.91 13.35 -11.19
CA PHE A 140 -2.16 14.09 -11.30
C PHE A 140 -1.98 15.55 -10.91
N THR A 141 -2.84 16.43 -11.39
CA THR A 141 -2.75 17.87 -11.12
C THR A 141 -4.12 18.45 -10.77
N HIS A 142 -4.17 19.66 -10.22
CA HIS A 142 -5.42 20.39 -10.01
C HIS A 142 -6.13 20.71 -11.34
N SER A 143 -5.37 20.86 -12.42
CA SER A 143 -5.89 21.21 -13.73
C SER A 143 -6.12 19.97 -14.57
N ARG A 144 -7.39 19.79 -14.98
CA ARG A 144 -7.78 18.76 -15.95
C ARG A 144 -7.14 18.94 -17.34
N ASN A 145 -6.53 20.10 -17.60
CA ASN A 145 -5.89 20.43 -18.87
C ASN A 145 -4.40 20.07 -18.91
N VAL A 146 -3.84 19.61 -17.79
CA VAL A 146 -2.44 19.19 -17.73
C VAL A 146 -2.38 17.67 -17.85
N PRO A 147 -1.73 17.12 -18.90
CA PRO A 147 -1.71 15.68 -19.12
C PRO A 147 -0.97 14.97 -17.96
N PRO A 148 -1.37 13.74 -17.62
CA PRO A 148 -0.62 12.92 -16.68
C PRO A 148 0.82 12.73 -17.16
N LEU A 149 1.78 12.91 -16.25
CA LEU A 149 3.16 12.52 -16.46
C LEU A 149 3.32 11.06 -16.05
N GLU A 150 3.95 10.30 -16.92
CA GLU A 150 4.29 8.90 -16.70
C GLU A 150 5.73 8.80 -16.23
N LEU A 151 5.95 8.24 -15.03
CA LEU A 151 7.28 7.88 -14.54
C LEU A 151 7.42 6.37 -14.55
N SER A 152 8.46 5.85 -15.18
CA SER A 152 8.80 4.43 -15.12
C SER A 152 9.80 4.20 -13.98
N TYR A 153 9.59 3.15 -13.18
CA TYR A 153 10.68 2.64 -12.36
C TYR A 153 11.64 1.83 -13.22
N HIS A 154 12.89 1.75 -12.78
CA HIS A 154 13.89 0.88 -13.36
C HIS A 154 13.89 -0.47 -12.62
N GLU A 155 13.97 -1.59 -13.34
CA GLU A 155 14.06 -2.93 -12.75
C GLU A 155 15.41 -3.57 -13.11
N THR A 156 16.11 -4.10 -12.13
CA THR A 156 17.35 -4.87 -12.31
C THR A 156 17.16 -6.30 -11.81
N GLU A 157 17.64 -7.27 -12.56
CA GLU A 157 17.67 -8.68 -12.13
C GLU A 157 18.93 -8.97 -11.28
N ASN A 158 18.79 -9.88 -10.32
CA ASN A 158 19.88 -10.44 -9.54
C ASN A 158 19.65 -11.95 -9.33
N PRO A 159 20.63 -12.71 -8.80
CA PRO A 159 20.52 -14.17 -8.67
C PRO A 159 19.31 -14.68 -7.85
N TRP A 160 18.69 -13.81 -7.06
CA TRP A 160 17.59 -14.17 -6.16
C TRP A 160 16.24 -13.58 -6.61
N GLY A 161 16.20 -12.70 -7.62
CA GLY A 161 14.97 -12.08 -8.10
C GLY A 161 15.22 -10.73 -8.78
N HIS A 162 14.33 -9.77 -8.54
CA HIS A 162 14.35 -8.45 -9.17
C HIS A 162 14.35 -7.33 -8.13
N THR A 163 15.00 -6.22 -8.48
CA THR A 163 15.02 -4.98 -7.69
C THR A 163 14.36 -3.87 -8.48
N LEU A 164 13.31 -3.28 -7.91
CA LEU A 164 12.69 -2.07 -8.43
C LEU A 164 13.34 -0.85 -7.80
N HIS A 165 13.74 0.11 -8.62
CA HIS A 165 14.31 1.39 -8.21
C HIS A 165 13.28 2.48 -8.41
N TYR A 166 12.85 3.09 -7.31
CA TYR A 166 11.93 4.22 -7.30
C TYR A 166 12.69 5.49 -6.99
N ASP A 167 12.44 6.53 -7.80
CA ASP A 167 12.97 7.88 -7.60
C ASP A 167 11.91 8.87 -8.07
N PHE A 168 11.24 9.52 -7.13
CA PHE A 168 10.26 10.56 -7.44
C PHE A 168 9.94 11.44 -6.23
N THR A 169 9.45 12.64 -6.52
CA THR A 169 8.90 13.56 -5.50
C THR A 169 7.37 13.53 -5.56
N PRO A 170 6.66 13.10 -4.49
CA PRO A 170 5.21 12.99 -4.47
C PRO A 170 4.48 14.30 -4.74
N ILE A 171 5.05 15.44 -4.35
CA ILE A 171 4.47 16.77 -4.61
C ILE A 171 5.52 17.64 -5.29
N GLN A 172 5.36 17.90 -6.59
CA GLN A 172 6.28 18.72 -7.37
C GLN A 172 5.55 19.43 -8.51
N ASN A 173 5.92 20.68 -8.82
CA ASN A 173 5.39 21.44 -9.96
C ASN A 173 3.84 21.46 -10.03
N HIS A 174 3.18 21.63 -8.87
CA HIS A 174 1.71 21.58 -8.75
C HIS A 174 1.07 20.25 -9.16
N ARG A 175 1.85 19.15 -9.09
CA ARG A 175 1.39 17.78 -9.35
C ARG A 175 1.50 16.94 -8.08
N LEU A 176 0.57 16.01 -7.94
CA LEU A 176 0.56 14.93 -6.97
C LEU A 176 0.89 13.61 -7.67
N PHE A 177 1.98 12.97 -7.28
CA PHE A 177 2.40 11.65 -7.71
C PHE A 177 2.16 10.66 -6.58
N LEU A 178 1.32 9.66 -6.84
CA LEU A 178 1.08 8.56 -5.91
C LEU A 178 1.52 7.25 -6.56
N SER A 179 2.23 6.44 -5.79
CA SER A 179 2.56 5.07 -6.16
C SER A 179 1.62 4.06 -5.49
N ASP A 180 1.81 2.78 -5.80
CA ASP A 180 1.12 1.67 -5.13
C ASP A 180 1.33 1.71 -3.61
N ILE A 181 2.52 2.07 -3.14
CA ILE A 181 2.80 2.14 -1.69
C ILE A 181 1.99 3.22 -1.00
N HIS A 182 1.86 4.40 -1.61
CA HIS A 182 1.01 5.48 -1.09
C HIS A 182 -0.45 5.03 -1.01
N SER A 183 -0.90 4.29 -2.02
CA SER A 183 -2.25 3.71 -2.03
C SER A 183 -2.45 2.72 -0.88
N MET A 184 -1.48 1.85 -0.60
CA MET A 184 -1.53 0.94 0.55
C MET A 184 -1.52 1.68 1.89
N VAL A 185 -0.78 2.78 2.01
CA VAL A 185 -0.78 3.61 3.24
C VAL A 185 -2.14 4.29 3.43
N LEU A 186 -2.73 4.85 2.37
CA LEU A 186 -4.00 5.58 2.44
C LEU A 186 -5.21 4.66 2.61
N PHE A 187 -5.23 3.53 1.90
CA PHE A 187 -6.39 2.65 1.76
C PHE A 187 -6.10 1.27 2.35
N SER A 188 -5.83 1.26 3.65
CA SER A 188 -5.65 0.04 4.42
C SER A 188 -6.29 0.11 5.80
N GLU A 189 -6.61 -1.06 6.33
CA GLU A 189 -7.04 -1.28 7.70
C GLU A 189 -5.84 -1.71 8.54
N CYS A 190 -5.57 -0.99 9.64
CA CYS A 190 -4.54 -1.37 10.60
C CYS A 190 -5.07 -2.46 11.52
N ILE A 191 -4.41 -3.62 11.56
CA ILE A 191 -4.83 -4.76 12.38
C ILE A 191 -3.92 -4.99 13.60
N LYS A 192 -2.73 -4.39 13.58
CA LYS A 192 -1.72 -4.43 14.65
C LYS A 192 -0.89 -3.16 14.55
N ASP A 193 -0.68 -2.42 15.65
CA ASP A 193 0.13 -1.19 15.65
C ASP A 193 1.16 -1.15 16.79
N GLN A 194 2.22 -1.96 16.70
CA GLN A 194 3.24 -2.02 17.76
C GLN A 194 4.37 -1.01 17.58
N VAL A 195 4.58 -0.47 16.37
CA VAL A 195 5.57 0.58 16.13
C VAL A 195 4.96 1.97 16.01
N GLU A 196 3.68 2.12 16.36
CA GLU A 196 2.95 3.39 16.56
C GLU A 196 3.01 4.34 15.34
N VAL A 197 2.72 3.83 14.15
CA VAL A 197 2.89 4.59 12.88
C VAL A 197 1.61 5.30 12.42
N LEU A 198 0.48 5.11 13.11
CA LEU A 198 -0.78 5.78 12.80
C LEU A 198 -0.70 7.32 12.78
N PRO A 199 0.04 8.01 13.67
CA PRO A 199 0.22 9.45 13.59
C PRO A 199 0.89 9.90 12.29
N MET A 200 1.81 9.12 11.75
CA MET A 200 2.48 9.41 10.47
C MET A 200 1.48 9.31 9.30
N ARG A 201 0.61 8.30 9.29
CA ARG A 201 -0.48 8.20 8.31
C ARG A 201 -1.40 9.42 8.33
N LYS A 202 -1.73 9.92 9.53
CA LYS A 202 -2.53 11.15 9.67
C LYS A 202 -1.82 12.35 9.03
N LYS A 203 -0.51 12.49 9.25
CA LYS A 203 0.29 13.56 8.63
C LYS A 203 0.29 13.51 7.11
N MET A 204 0.31 12.30 6.51
CA MET A 204 0.15 12.13 5.07
C MET A 204 -1.20 12.67 4.57
N ILE A 205 -2.29 12.36 5.29
CA ILE A 205 -3.62 12.87 4.97
C ILE A 205 -3.64 14.40 5.05
N ASP A 206 -3.07 14.98 6.10
CA ASP A 206 -3.01 16.44 6.30
C ASP A 206 -2.20 17.14 5.19
N ASN A 207 -1.11 16.53 4.73
CA ASN A 207 -0.30 17.02 3.61
C ASN A 207 -1.11 17.01 2.29
N ILE A 208 -1.81 15.91 1.99
CA ILE A 208 -2.65 15.82 0.79
C ILE A 208 -3.82 16.79 0.88
N GLN A 209 -4.46 16.94 2.05
CA GLN A 209 -5.51 17.93 2.27
C GLN A 209 -5.02 19.36 2.03
N THR A 210 -3.78 19.67 2.43
CA THR A 210 -3.19 20.99 2.18
C THR A 210 -3.02 21.23 0.69
N PHE A 211 -2.56 20.22 -0.05
CA PHE A 211 -2.46 20.29 -1.50
C PHE A 211 -3.84 20.46 -2.16
N THR A 212 -4.86 19.69 -1.76
CA THR A 212 -6.21 19.75 -2.37
C THR A 212 -6.99 21.03 -2.07
N LYS A 213 -6.51 21.92 -1.20
CA LYS A 213 -7.11 23.26 -1.01
C LYS A 213 -7.18 24.08 -2.31
N GLY A 214 -6.26 23.84 -3.24
CA GLY A 214 -6.26 24.50 -4.55
C GLY A 214 -7.31 23.97 -5.55
N CYS A 215 -8.09 22.94 -5.20
CA CYS A 215 -9.13 22.42 -6.07
C CYS A 215 -10.41 23.26 -5.97
N ASP A 216 -11.04 23.56 -7.12
CA ASP A 216 -12.27 24.35 -7.21
C ASP A 216 -13.54 23.50 -7.10
N SER A 217 -13.47 22.22 -7.43
CA SER A 217 -14.61 21.29 -7.39
C SER A 217 -14.26 19.89 -6.84
N GLU A 218 -15.29 19.15 -6.42
CA GLU A 218 -15.17 17.72 -6.07
C GLU A 218 -14.56 16.92 -7.22
N LYS A 219 -14.90 17.29 -8.46
CA LYS A 219 -14.36 16.65 -9.67
C LYS A 219 -12.85 16.83 -9.79
N ASP A 220 -12.31 17.97 -9.36
CA ASP A 220 -10.86 18.21 -9.42
C ASP A 220 -10.12 17.38 -8.36
N VAL A 221 -10.70 17.21 -7.16
CA VAL A 221 -10.19 16.27 -6.16
C VAL A 221 -10.22 14.83 -6.68
N LEU A 222 -11.35 14.38 -7.22
CA LEU A 222 -11.46 13.01 -7.77
C LEU A 222 -10.51 12.79 -8.96
N HIS A 223 -10.30 13.80 -9.81
CA HIS A 223 -9.34 13.75 -10.90
C HIS A 223 -7.90 13.52 -10.40
N MET A 224 -7.55 14.08 -9.24
CA MET A 224 -6.24 13.84 -8.63
C MET A 224 -6.00 12.40 -8.20
N PHE A 225 -7.06 11.60 -8.09
CA PHE A 225 -7.03 10.18 -7.78
C PHE A 225 -7.36 9.32 -9.01
N GLY A 226 -7.18 9.87 -10.21
CA GLY A 226 -7.36 9.22 -11.52
C GLY A 226 -6.70 7.84 -11.64
N TYR A 227 -5.60 7.60 -10.90
CA TYR A 227 -4.92 6.30 -10.83
C TYR A 227 -5.89 5.16 -10.53
N PHE A 228 -6.81 5.38 -9.59
CA PHE A 228 -7.79 4.37 -9.19
C PHE A 228 -8.85 4.14 -10.27
N TYR A 229 -9.19 5.14 -11.09
CA TYR A 229 -10.06 4.96 -12.25
C TYR A 229 -9.37 4.05 -13.29
N ASN A 230 -8.11 4.31 -13.59
CA ASN A 230 -7.34 3.53 -14.57
C ASN A 230 -7.12 2.06 -14.15
N LYS A 231 -7.24 1.76 -12.85
CA LYS A 231 -7.13 0.39 -12.32
C LYS A 231 -8.48 -0.29 -12.10
N ASN A 232 -9.61 0.32 -12.50
CA ASN A 232 -10.96 -0.13 -12.17
C ASN A 232 -11.19 -0.35 -10.66
N LEU A 233 -10.48 0.44 -9.84
CA LEU A 233 -10.60 0.42 -8.38
C LEU A 233 -11.59 1.48 -7.90
N MET A 234 -11.83 2.53 -8.69
CA MET A 234 -12.84 3.54 -8.37
C MET A 234 -14.25 3.02 -8.52
N ASN A 235 -15.03 3.24 -7.48
CA ASN A 235 -16.48 3.14 -7.48
C ASN A 235 -17.02 4.25 -6.56
N HIS A 236 -18.35 4.39 -6.55
CA HIS A 236 -19.03 5.44 -5.79
C HIS A 236 -18.69 5.45 -4.28
N GLU A 237 -18.36 4.31 -3.67
CA GLU A 237 -17.94 4.26 -2.26
C GLU A 237 -16.51 4.76 -2.07
N VAL A 238 -15.61 4.50 -3.03
CA VAL A 238 -14.25 5.06 -3.01
C VAL A 238 -14.29 6.57 -3.21
N GLU A 239 -15.12 7.06 -4.13
CA GLU A 239 -15.35 8.50 -4.33
C GLU A 239 -15.79 9.17 -3.04
N LYS A 240 -16.78 8.59 -2.33
CA LYS A 240 -17.22 9.10 -1.02
C LYS A 240 -16.08 9.17 -0.01
N VAL A 241 -15.25 8.12 0.09
CA VAL A 241 -14.12 8.09 1.03
C VAL A 241 -13.10 9.17 0.67
N LEU A 242 -12.74 9.29 -0.61
CA LEU A 242 -11.81 10.33 -1.09
C LEU A 242 -12.33 11.73 -0.83
N LEU A 243 -13.59 12.01 -1.15
CA LEU A 243 -14.21 13.31 -0.89
C LEU A 243 -14.29 13.58 0.61
N LYS A 244 -14.67 12.60 1.43
CA LYS A 244 -14.68 12.76 2.89
C LYS A 244 -13.29 13.08 3.45
N LEU A 245 -12.24 12.49 2.89
CA LEU A 245 -10.87 12.69 3.35
C LEU A 245 -10.25 13.98 2.83
N PHE A 246 -10.52 14.36 1.58
CA PHE A 246 -9.73 15.36 0.86
C PHE A 246 -10.53 16.53 0.30
N TRP A 247 -11.85 16.45 0.28
CA TRP A 247 -12.73 17.57 -0.05
C TRP A 247 -13.28 18.20 1.23
N ASN A 248 -12.66 19.30 1.64
CA ASN A 248 -13.05 20.01 2.84
C ASN A 248 -13.78 21.31 2.47
N LYS A 249 -15.13 21.27 2.51
CA LYS A 249 -16.00 22.42 2.18
C LYS A 249 -15.83 23.60 3.14
N GLN A 250 -15.32 23.37 4.36
CA GLN A 250 -15.33 24.32 5.48
C GLN A 250 -14.14 25.31 5.53
N LYS A 251 -13.22 25.31 4.56
CA LYS A 251 -12.09 26.26 4.51
C LYS A 251 -12.05 27.09 3.23
N ARG A 252 -13.23 27.38 2.66
CA ARG A 252 -13.41 28.23 1.47
C ARG A 252 -13.93 29.63 1.82
N GLU A 253 -13.58 30.10 3.02
CA GLU A 253 -13.73 31.48 3.45
C GLU A 253 -12.36 32.18 3.38
#